data_AF-A0A1B6LYM7-F1
#
_entry.id   AF-A0A1B6LYM7-F1
#
_cell.length_a   1.000
_cell.length_b   1.000
_cell.length_c   1.000
_cell.angle_alpha   90.00
_cell.angle_beta   90.00
_cell.angle_gamma   90.00
#
_symmetry.space_group_name_H-M   'P 1'
#
loop_
_entity.id
_entity.type
_entity.pdbx_description
1 polymer ?
#
loop_
_entity_poly.entity_id
_entity_poly.type
_entity_poly.pdbx_seq_one_letter_code
_entity_poly.pdbx_strand_id
1 'polypeptide(L)'
;MEKNKILSPNQFRFTKGKSSTDAMFSLIKNIVQNLDRGNSTVGMFFDLTKAFDMIDQNILLEKLSCLGLRGVSHSWIKSFLCGRGHMVKIPYIDKFGCKQVAQSSTTSTLRGVPQDSVLGPILFLLFINDLPSCVQNESICLYADDTSISISTRDRPELEVRAYEQTSALVQWFNENELILNSAKTQILDFNIRNPSNNDIPMFLVEDQEISPCSVTKFLGVNIDRNLKFDQQVDSVCRRLSSGVFVLKRLGTFAETEVLLSAYYGLIHPFLSYGVAIWGYECARTHFLFRLQKKAVRAIFKKPNRFSCKSRFKDHKILTFPSIFILNTVIFVRNNLSLFSSETETNNYNLRTKNKITIPKHRTEFFKNHLVYNGVRLYNALPDSLRSMSSDRSFKKGVKGLLMDECCYSVGEFLLQR
;
A
#
# COMPACT_ATOMS: atom_id res chain seq x y z
N MET A 1 -8.37 14.04 -17.44
CA MET A 1 -8.76 13.00 -16.46
C MET A 1 -9.13 13.60 -15.11
N GLU A 2 -8.22 14.28 -14.41
CA GLU A 2 -8.50 14.85 -13.06
C GLU A 2 -9.59 15.95 -13.05
N LYS A 3 -9.50 16.91 -13.97
CA LYS A 3 -10.46 18.03 -14.07
C LYS A 3 -11.92 17.55 -14.25
N ASN A 4 -12.10 16.43 -14.93
CA ASN A 4 -13.41 15.87 -15.26
C ASN A 4 -13.78 14.66 -14.39
N LYS A 5 -12.99 14.35 -13.33
CA LYS A 5 -13.21 13.20 -12.42
C LYS A 5 -13.52 11.89 -13.14
N ILE A 6 -12.79 11.61 -14.22
CA ILE A 6 -13.06 10.45 -15.09
C ILE A 6 -12.73 9.14 -14.38
N LEU A 7 -11.64 9.13 -13.58
CA LEU A 7 -11.18 7.92 -12.92
C LEU A 7 -12.04 7.59 -11.69
N SER A 8 -12.35 6.31 -11.52
CA SER A 8 -13.10 5.79 -10.38
C SER A 8 -12.44 6.20 -9.06
N PRO A 9 -13.24 6.57 -8.03
CA PRO A 9 -12.70 6.85 -6.70
C PRO A 9 -11.99 5.64 -6.07
N ASN A 10 -12.26 4.43 -6.56
CA ASN A 10 -11.67 3.19 -6.07
C ASN A 10 -10.31 2.85 -6.71
N GLN A 11 -9.85 3.65 -7.68
CA GLN A 11 -8.50 3.55 -8.25
C GLN A 11 -7.52 4.45 -7.49
N PHE A 12 -6.45 3.84 -6.98
CA PHE A 12 -5.43 4.51 -6.16
C PHE A 12 -4.07 4.66 -6.85
N ARG A 13 -3.78 3.85 -7.88
CA ARG A 13 -2.51 3.99 -8.62
C ARG A 13 -2.64 5.08 -9.68
N PHE A 14 -1.54 5.82 -9.90
CA PHE A 14 -1.43 6.88 -10.90
C PHE A 14 -2.49 7.99 -10.80
N THR A 15 -3.12 8.13 -9.64
CA THR A 15 -4.03 9.25 -9.31
C THR A 15 -3.29 10.23 -8.41
N LYS A 16 -3.31 11.51 -8.76
CA LYS A 16 -2.61 12.53 -7.98
C LYS A 16 -3.15 12.61 -6.55
N GLY A 17 -2.23 12.61 -5.59
CA GLY A 17 -2.55 12.69 -4.17
C GLY A 17 -2.95 11.36 -3.53
N LYS A 18 -3.03 10.26 -4.29
CA LYS A 18 -3.20 8.92 -3.73
C LYS A 18 -1.90 8.11 -3.81
N SER A 19 -1.70 7.27 -2.82
CA SER A 19 -0.55 6.39 -2.66
C SER A 19 -1.00 4.96 -2.38
N SER A 20 -0.07 4.01 -2.42
CA SER A 20 -0.34 2.64 -1.96
C SER A 20 -0.77 2.59 -0.50
N THR A 21 -0.37 3.57 0.33
CA THR A 21 -0.79 3.64 1.73
C THR A 21 -2.25 4.04 1.87
N ASP A 22 -2.77 4.89 0.96
CA ASP A 22 -4.18 5.25 0.94
C ASP A 22 -5.07 4.07 0.54
N ALA A 23 -4.61 3.27 -0.45
CA ALA A 23 -5.26 2.02 -0.85
C ALA A 23 -5.31 1.01 0.30
N MET A 24 -4.15 0.76 0.94
CA MET A 24 -4.06 -0.10 2.13
C MET A 24 -4.97 0.39 3.26
N PHE A 25 -4.98 1.70 3.53
CA PHE A 25 -5.83 2.27 4.56
C PHE A 25 -7.32 2.09 4.24
N SER A 26 -7.75 2.32 2.99
CA SER A 26 -9.14 2.16 2.59
C SER A 26 -9.65 0.74 2.86
N LEU A 27 -8.90 -0.27 2.41
CA LEU A 27 -9.24 -1.67 2.60
C LEU A 27 -9.24 -2.05 4.09
N ILE A 28 -8.16 -1.73 4.81
CA ILE A 28 -8.01 -2.11 6.23
C ILE A 28 -9.01 -1.36 7.11
N LYS A 29 -9.33 -0.10 6.82
CA LYS A 29 -10.36 0.66 7.54
C LYS A 29 -11.70 -0.05 7.45
N ASN A 30 -12.12 -0.48 6.25
CA ASN A 30 -13.38 -1.20 6.08
C ASN A 30 -13.39 -2.51 6.88
N ILE A 31 -12.32 -3.31 6.78
CA ILE A 31 -12.19 -4.58 7.50
C ILE A 31 -12.27 -4.35 9.02
N VAL A 32 -11.46 -3.42 9.55
CA VAL A 32 -11.38 -3.14 10.98
C VAL A 32 -12.72 -2.64 11.53
N GLN A 33 -13.44 -1.81 10.77
CA GLN A 33 -14.76 -1.31 11.17
C GLN A 33 -15.82 -2.42 11.20
N ASN A 34 -15.79 -3.35 10.24
CA ASN A 34 -16.73 -4.47 10.21
C ASN A 34 -16.45 -5.49 11.32
N LEU A 35 -15.19 -5.84 11.55
CA LEU A 35 -14.79 -6.72 12.65
C LEU A 35 -15.17 -6.12 14.02
N ASP A 36 -14.97 -4.82 14.22
CA ASP A 36 -15.35 -4.15 15.48
C ASP A 36 -16.87 -4.17 15.72
N ARG A 37 -17.68 -4.18 14.65
CA ARG A 37 -19.13 -4.32 14.72
C ARG A 37 -19.58 -5.76 15.01
N GLY A 38 -18.67 -6.74 14.94
CA GLY A 38 -18.96 -8.15 15.08
C GLY A 38 -19.38 -8.84 13.78
N ASN A 39 -19.13 -8.20 12.63
CA ASN A 39 -19.38 -8.81 11.32
C ASN A 39 -18.24 -9.77 10.97
N SER A 40 -18.56 -10.83 10.22
CA SER A 40 -17.57 -11.64 9.52
C SER A 40 -17.06 -10.88 8.30
N THR A 41 -15.77 -11.03 7.98
CA THR A 41 -15.15 -10.26 6.90
C THR A 41 -14.12 -11.08 6.15
N VAL A 42 -14.20 -11.08 4.82
CA VAL A 42 -13.22 -11.72 3.94
C VAL A 42 -12.63 -10.66 3.00
N GLY A 43 -11.32 -10.75 2.76
CA GLY A 43 -10.67 -10.02 1.69
C GLY A 43 -10.21 -10.98 0.60
N MET A 44 -10.56 -10.68 -0.65
CA MET A 44 -10.14 -11.47 -1.81
C MET A 44 -9.23 -10.60 -2.68
N PHE A 45 -8.08 -11.13 -3.03
CA PHE A 45 -7.00 -10.46 -3.75
C PHE A 45 -6.79 -11.19 -5.08
N PHE A 46 -7.10 -10.52 -6.18
CA PHE A 46 -7.11 -11.10 -7.52
C PHE A 46 -5.86 -10.66 -8.30
N ASP A 47 -5.23 -11.61 -8.97
CA ASP A 47 -4.08 -11.38 -9.87
C ASP A 47 -4.54 -11.65 -11.31
N LEU A 48 -4.24 -10.74 -12.24
CA LEU A 48 -4.55 -10.93 -13.65
C LEU A 48 -3.33 -11.47 -14.41
N THR A 49 -3.56 -12.42 -15.32
CA THR A 49 -2.48 -12.97 -16.14
C THR A 49 -2.07 -11.95 -17.21
N LYS A 50 -0.86 -11.39 -17.07
CA LYS A 50 -0.26 -10.45 -18.03
C LYS A 50 -1.22 -9.30 -18.43
N ALA A 51 -1.81 -8.64 -17.44
CA ALA A 51 -2.90 -7.67 -17.63
C ALA A 51 -2.65 -6.64 -18.75
N PHE A 52 -1.44 -6.09 -18.86
CA PHE A 52 -1.07 -5.11 -19.88
C PHE A 52 -0.96 -5.69 -21.30
N ASP A 53 -0.57 -6.96 -21.43
CA ASP A 53 -0.39 -7.63 -22.72
C ASP A 53 -1.70 -8.20 -23.27
N MET A 54 -2.66 -8.44 -22.38
CA MET A 54 -3.95 -9.06 -22.71
C MET A 54 -5.01 -8.08 -23.20
N ILE A 55 -4.81 -6.76 -23.01
CA ILE A 55 -5.79 -5.74 -23.37
C ILE A 55 -6.18 -5.86 -24.85
N ASP A 56 -7.46 -6.07 -25.13
CA ASP A 56 -7.95 -5.97 -26.50
C ASP A 56 -7.99 -4.50 -26.96
N GLN A 57 -7.38 -4.24 -28.11
CA GLN A 57 -7.24 -2.88 -28.62
C GLN A 57 -8.58 -2.30 -29.09
N ASN A 58 -9.51 -3.12 -29.58
CA ASN A 58 -10.81 -2.65 -30.04
C ASN A 58 -11.70 -2.30 -28.85
N ILE A 59 -11.78 -3.17 -27.84
CA ILE A 59 -12.52 -2.89 -26.60
C ILE A 59 -11.98 -1.62 -25.95
N LEU A 60 -10.65 -1.45 -25.87
CA LEU A 60 -10.03 -0.23 -25.36
C LEU A 60 -10.48 1.00 -26.15
N LEU A 61 -10.43 0.97 -27.48
CA LEU A 61 -10.82 2.10 -28.33
C LEU A 61 -12.31 2.44 -28.20
N GLU A 62 -13.18 1.45 -28.03
CA GLU A 62 -14.61 1.64 -27.77
C GLU A 62 -14.84 2.31 -26.41
N LYS A 63 -14.21 1.80 -25.35
CA LYS A 63 -14.27 2.42 -24.01
C LYS A 63 -13.81 3.87 -24.03
N LEU A 64 -12.71 4.17 -24.73
CA LEU A 64 -12.22 5.54 -24.86
C LEU A 64 -13.24 6.46 -25.59
N SER A 65 -13.93 5.95 -26.61
CA SER A 65 -15.00 6.67 -27.30
C SER A 65 -16.19 6.97 -26.37
N CYS A 66 -16.59 5.99 -25.55
CA CYS A 66 -17.62 6.16 -24.52
C CYS A 66 -17.23 7.19 -23.45
N LEU A 67 -15.94 7.28 -23.11
CA LEU A 67 -15.39 8.31 -22.22
C LEU A 67 -15.28 9.70 -22.88
N GLY A 68 -15.64 9.83 -24.15
CA GLY A 68 -15.70 11.09 -24.88
C GLY A 68 -14.46 11.44 -25.71
N LEU A 69 -13.49 10.53 -25.86
CA LEU A 69 -12.35 10.73 -26.76
C LEU A 69 -12.79 10.46 -28.21
N ARG A 70 -12.82 11.51 -29.04
CA ARG A 70 -13.31 11.46 -30.43
C ARG A 70 -12.35 12.15 -31.40
N GLY A 71 -12.57 11.93 -32.70
CA GLY A 71 -11.85 12.59 -33.79
C GLY A 71 -10.35 12.31 -33.75
N VAL A 72 -9.55 13.36 -33.94
CA VAL A 72 -8.08 13.29 -34.09
C VAL A 72 -7.41 12.56 -32.92
N SER A 73 -7.83 12.84 -31.68
CA SER A 73 -7.25 12.20 -30.49
C SER A 73 -7.50 10.70 -30.46
N HIS A 74 -8.70 10.26 -30.86
CA HIS A 74 -9.05 8.83 -30.94
C HIS A 74 -8.26 8.14 -32.05
N SER A 75 -8.19 8.76 -33.23
CA SER A 75 -7.38 8.24 -34.35
C SER A 75 -5.89 8.16 -34.01
N TRP A 76 -5.37 9.13 -33.27
CA TRP A 76 -3.97 9.11 -32.81
C TRP A 76 -3.71 7.98 -31.82
N ILE A 77 -4.60 7.75 -30.85
CA ILE A 77 -4.49 6.61 -29.92
C ILE A 77 -4.59 5.29 -30.70
N LYS A 78 -5.51 5.18 -31.67
CA LYS A 78 -5.60 4.01 -32.55
C LYS A 78 -4.30 3.75 -33.30
N SER A 79 -3.68 4.79 -33.86
CA SER A 79 -2.37 4.67 -34.51
C SER A 79 -1.25 4.32 -33.54
N PHE A 80 -1.33 4.76 -32.28
CA PHE A 80 -0.40 4.37 -31.23
C PHE A 80 -0.58 2.90 -30.81
N LEU A 81 -1.78 2.35 -30.94
CA LEU A 81 -2.10 0.97 -30.57
C LEU A 81 -1.80 -0.04 -31.67
N CYS A 82 -2.31 0.23 -32.87
CA CYS A 82 -2.33 -0.69 -33.99
C CYS A 82 -1.07 -0.61 -34.86
N GLY A 83 -0.86 -1.63 -35.69
CA GLY A 83 0.24 -1.64 -36.68
C GLY A 83 1.63 -1.80 -36.08
N ARG A 84 1.73 -2.24 -34.82
CA ARG A 84 3.00 -2.52 -34.16
C ARG A 84 3.44 -3.96 -34.42
N GLY A 85 4.75 -4.13 -34.62
CA GLY A 85 5.41 -5.42 -34.68
C GLY A 85 6.59 -5.46 -33.74
N HIS A 86 6.84 -6.61 -33.11
CA HIS A 86 7.95 -6.82 -32.20
C HIS A 86 8.97 -7.76 -32.84
N MET A 87 10.26 -7.54 -32.57
CA MET A 87 11.37 -8.37 -33.03
C MET A 87 12.44 -8.41 -31.96
N VAL A 88 13.03 -9.59 -31.72
CA VAL A 88 14.11 -9.78 -30.75
C VAL A 88 15.46 -9.75 -31.46
N LYS A 89 16.42 -8.98 -30.92
CA LYS A 89 17.80 -8.92 -31.39
C LYS A 89 18.74 -9.40 -30.30
N ILE A 90 19.53 -10.43 -30.57
CA ILE A 90 20.49 -11.01 -29.64
C ILE A 90 21.90 -10.78 -30.18
N PRO A 91 22.73 -9.96 -29.52
CA PRO A 91 24.13 -9.82 -29.90
C PRO A 91 24.90 -11.09 -29.54
N TYR A 92 25.77 -11.56 -30.43
CA TYR A 92 26.70 -12.67 -30.18
C TYR A 92 28.08 -12.36 -30.75
N ILE A 93 29.10 -13.07 -30.27
CA ILE A 93 30.46 -13.02 -30.84
C ILE A 93 30.63 -14.27 -31.68
N ASP A 94 30.94 -14.11 -32.95
CA ASP A 94 31.19 -15.25 -33.84
C ASP A 94 32.56 -15.90 -33.56
N LYS A 95 32.84 -16.99 -34.28
CA LYS A 95 34.09 -17.76 -34.13
C LYS A 95 35.35 -16.95 -34.48
N PHE A 96 35.21 -15.80 -35.11
CA PHE A 96 36.30 -14.91 -35.51
C PHE A 96 36.46 -13.72 -34.55
N GLY A 97 35.71 -13.69 -33.44
CA GLY A 97 35.77 -12.59 -32.47
C GLY A 97 34.96 -11.36 -32.89
N CYS A 98 34.18 -11.44 -33.97
CA CYS A 98 33.39 -10.31 -34.47
C CYS A 98 32.01 -10.27 -33.80
N LYS A 99 31.56 -9.06 -33.44
CA LYS A 99 30.25 -8.83 -32.83
C LYS A 99 29.17 -8.87 -33.90
N GLN A 100 28.28 -9.85 -33.82
CA GLN A 100 27.15 -10.07 -34.70
C GLN A 100 25.83 -9.92 -33.95
N VAL A 101 24.71 -9.87 -34.68
CA VAL A 101 23.37 -9.82 -34.11
C VAL A 101 22.48 -10.84 -34.79
N ALA A 102 21.95 -11.79 -34.02
CA ALA A 102 20.86 -12.65 -34.47
C ALA A 102 19.53 -11.90 -34.29
N GLN A 103 18.67 -11.93 -35.29
CA GLN A 103 17.35 -11.27 -35.26
C GLN A 103 16.23 -12.27 -35.55
N SER A 104 15.13 -12.17 -34.80
CA SER A 104 13.91 -12.94 -35.09
C SER A 104 13.17 -12.36 -36.29
N SER A 105 12.14 -13.07 -36.79
CA SER A 105 11.13 -12.44 -37.63
C SER A 105 10.36 -11.38 -36.82
N THR A 106 9.74 -10.42 -37.53
CA THR A 106 8.84 -9.44 -36.92
C THR A 106 7.46 -10.08 -36.74
N THR A 107 6.93 -10.02 -35.52
CA THR A 107 5.60 -10.54 -35.18
C THR A 107 4.66 -9.38 -34.84
N SER A 108 3.48 -9.33 -35.45
CA SER A 108 2.48 -8.29 -35.18
C SER A 108 1.89 -8.40 -33.78
N THR A 109 1.70 -7.26 -33.11
CA THR A 109 1.09 -7.16 -31.79
C THR A 109 -0.40 -6.87 -31.95
N LEU A 110 -1.23 -7.91 -31.77
CA LEU A 110 -2.70 -7.79 -31.86
C LEU A 110 -3.34 -7.33 -30.54
N ARG A 111 -2.67 -7.55 -29.40
CA ARG A 111 -3.17 -7.24 -28.06
C ARG A 111 -2.13 -6.47 -27.24
N GLY A 112 -2.64 -5.77 -26.24
CA GLY A 112 -1.85 -5.12 -25.22
C GLY A 112 -1.46 -3.68 -25.53
N VAL A 113 -1.00 -3.01 -24.48
CA VAL A 113 -0.42 -1.66 -24.53
C VAL A 113 1.10 -1.74 -24.30
N PRO A 114 1.90 -0.80 -24.83
CA PRO A 114 3.35 -0.85 -24.66
C PRO A 114 3.72 -0.61 -23.19
N GLN A 115 4.30 -1.62 -22.54
CA GLN A 115 4.60 -1.61 -21.09
C GLN A 115 5.62 -0.54 -20.67
N ASP A 116 6.46 -0.05 -21.59
CA ASP A 116 7.47 0.99 -21.32
C ASP A 116 7.07 2.39 -21.83
N SER A 117 5.83 2.55 -22.27
CA SER A 117 5.33 3.85 -22.71
C SER A 117 4.72 4.64 -21.55
N VAL A 118 4.82 5.97 -21.62
CA VAL A 118 4.14 6.87 -20.68
C VAL A 118 2.62 6.69 -20.74
N LEU A 119 2.09 6.36 -21.92
CA LEU A 119 0.65 6.25 -22.17
C LEU A 119 0.06 4.88 -21.81
N GLY A 120 0.85 3.81 -21.84
CA GLY A 120 0.41 2.44 -21.56
C GLY A 120 -0.31 2.29 -20.22
N PRO A 121 0.30 2.71 -19.09
CA PRO A 121 -0.34 2.73 -17.78
C PRO A 121 -1.65 3.52 -17.77
N ILE A 122 -1.69 4.68 -18.45
CA ILE A 122 -2.89 5.51 -18.51
C ILE A 122 -4.03 4.80 -19.26
N LEU A 123 -3.73 4.18 -20.39
CA LEU A 123 -4.71 3.44 -21.18
C LEU A 123 -5.26 2.24 -20.43
N PHE A 124 -4.42 1.53 -19.69
CA PHE A 124 -4.86 0.43 -18.83
C PHE A 124 -5.82 0.92 -17.73
N LEU A 125 -5.51 2.06 -17.08
CA LEU A 125 -6.41 2.61 -16.06
C LEU A 125 -7.77 3.03 -16.63
N LEU A 126 -7.78 3.59 -17.84
CA LEU A 126 -9.03 3.93 -18.54
C LEU A 126 -9.81 2.68 -18.94
N PHE A 127 -9.11 1.59 -19.29
CA PHE A 127 -9.71 0.30 -19.62
C PHE A 127 -10.43 -0.35 -18.45
N ILE A 128 -9.82 -0.35 -17.26
CA ILE A 128 -10.35 -0.98 -16.04
C ILE A 128 -11.27 -0.06 -15.23
N ASN A 129 -11.52 1.16 -15.71
CA ASN A 129 -12.13 2.22 -14.93
C ASN A 129 -13.58 1.92 -14.49
N ASP A 130 -14.30 1.15 -15.30
CA ASP A 130 -15.66 0.68 -15.10
C ASP A 130 -15.76 -0.63 -14.29
N LEU A 131 -14.65 -1.34 -14.06
CA LEU A 131 -14.63 -2.56 -13.24
C LEU A 131 -15.34 -2.39 -11.87
N PRO A 132 -15.17 -1.29 -11.11
CA PRO A 132 -15.87 -1.11 -9.84
C PRO A 132 -17.39 -1.09 -9.94
N SER A 133 -17.96 -0.92 -11.13
CA SER A 133 -19.42 -0.91 -11.31
C SER A 133 -20.05 -2.30 -11.35
N CYS A 134 -19.26 -3.37 -11.57
CA CYS A 134 -19.79 -4.74 -11.53
C CYS A 134 -19.94 -5.29 -10.10
N VAL A 135 -19.23 -4.71 -9.13
CA VAL A 135 -19.29 -5.11 -7.72
C VAL A 135 -20.26 -4.19 -6.98
N GLN A 136 -21.27 -4.76 -6.32
CA GLN A 136 -22.30 -4.00 -5.62
C GLN A 136 -22.01 -3.94 -4.12
N ASN A 137 -22.11 -2.74 -3.53
CA ASN A 137 -22.11 -2.51 -2.07
C ASN A 137 -20.88 -3.00 -1.28
N GLU A 138 -19.81 -3.44 -1.95
CA GLU A 138 -18.59 -3.90 -1.32
C GLU A 138 -17.41 -2.95 -1.57
N SER A 139 -16.41 -3.03 -0.69
CA SER A 139 -15.22 -2.17 -0.79
C SER A 139 -14.22 -2.76 -1.79
N ILE A 140 -14.34 -2.38 -3.06
CA ILE A 140 -13.32 -2.66 -4.08
C ILE A 140 -12.17 -1.63 -4.01
N CYS A 141 -10.95 -2.14 -4.13
CA CYS A 141 -9.73 -1.36 -4.18
C CYS A 141 -8.93 -1.77 -5.42
N LEU A 142 -8.66 -0.81 -6.30
CA LEU A 142 -7.85 -1.00 -7.50
C LEU A 142 -6.50 -0.29 -7.35
N TYR A 143 -5.42 -0.98 -7.71
CA TYR A 143 -4.08 -0.41 -7.79
C TYR A 143 -3.39 -0.82 -9.10
N ALA A 144 -3.76 -0.13 -10.19
CA ALA A 144 -3.65 -0.66 -11.55
C ALA A 144 -4.28 -2.05 -11.66
N ASP A 145 -3.48 -3.09 -11.91
CA ASP A 145 -3.89 -4.46 -12.19
C ASP A 145 -4.25 -5.25 -10.94
N ASP A 146 -3.65 -4.89 -9.79
CA ASP A 146 -4.03 -5.44 -8.49
C ASP A 146 -5.48 -5.04 -8.17
N THR A 147 -6.36 -6.04 -8.12
CA THR A 147 -7.77 -5.88 -7.75
C THR A 147 -8.02 -6.58 -6.42
N SER A 148 -8.68 -5.90 -5.48
CA SER A 148 -9.03 -6.50 -4.20
C SER A 148 -10.40 -6.07 -3.75
N ILE A 149 -11.16 -6.99 -3.17
CA ILE A 149 -12.48 -6.72 -2.58
C ILE A 149 -12.47 -7.11 -1.12
N SER A 150 -13.19 -6.34 -0.29
CA SER A 150 -13.53 -6.73 1.06
C SER A 150 -15.04 -6.85 1.18
N ILE A 151 -15.47 -8.03 1.64
CA ILE A 151 -16.86 -8.44 1.77
C ILE A 151 -17.16 -8.65 3.24
N SER A 152 -18.28 -8.11 3.73
CA SER A 152 -18.62 -8.18 5.16
C SER A 152 -20.11 -8.38 5.41
N THR A 153 -20.44 -9.35 6.25
CA THR A 153 -21.81 -9.68 6.65
C THR A 153 -21.87 -10.05 8.12
N ARG A 154 -23.06 -10.01 8.73
CA ARG A 154 -23.24 -10.52 10.10
C ARG A 154 -23.23 -12.04 10.12
N ASP A 155 -23.90 -12.64 9.14
CA ASP A 155 -24.06 -14.08 9.04
C ASP A 155 -23.01 -14.71 8.11
N ARG A 156 -22.48 -15.87 8.52
CA ARG A 156 -21.34 -16.50 7.85
C ARG A 156 -21.73 -17.22 6.54
N PRO A 157 -22.80 -18.04 6.49
CA PRO A 157 -23.32 -18.55 5.22
C PRO A 157 -23.62 -17.44 4.21
N GLU A 158 -24.19 -16.32 4.66
CA GLU A 158 -24.41 -15.16 3.79
C GLU A 158 -23.10 -14.59 3.21
N LEU A 159 -22.01 -14.64 3.99
CA LEU A 159 -20.69 -14.17 3.53
C LEU A 159 -20.19 -14.98 2.33
N GLU A 160 -20.36 -16.30 2.37
CA GLU A 160 -19.92 -17.21 1.31
C GLU A 160 -20.74 -17.00 0.03
N VAL A 161 -22.05 -16.87 0.17
CA VAL A 161 -22.96 -16.56 -0.95
C VAL A 161 -22.57 -15.23 -1.59
N ARG A 162 -22.40 -14.16 -0.79
CA ARG A 162 -21.98 -12.86 -1.33
C ARG A 162 -20.60 -12.91 -1.96
N ALA A 163 -19.66 -13.64 -1.36
CA ALA A 163 -18.33 -13.82 -1.93
C ALA A 163 -18.38 -14.47 -3.32
N TYR A 164 -19.22 -15.49 -3.48
CA TYR A 164 -19.44 -16.13 -4.77
C TYR A 164 -20.10 -15.20 -5.79
N GLU A 165 -21.14 -14.46 -5.40
CA GLU A 165 -21.84 -13.51 -6.27
C GLU A 165 -20.90 -12.41 -6.78
N GLN A 166 -20.15 -11.77 -5.88
CA GLN A 166 -19.24 -10.69 -6.27
C GLN A 166 -18.06 -11.20 -7.11
N THR A 167 -17.53 -12.38 -6.79
CA THR A 167 -16.44 -12.97 -7.56
C THR A 167 -16.92 -13.40 -8.94
N SER A 168 -18.12 -13.95 -9.06
CA SER A 168 -18.74 -14.29 -10.35
C SER A 168 -18.94 -13.06 -11.22
N ALA A 169 -19.41 -11.95 -10.65
CA ALA A 169 -19.56 -10.68 -11.37
C ALA A 169 -18.20 -10.12 -11.85
N LEU A 170 -17.15 -10.23 -11.04
CA LEU A 170 -15.79 -9.83 -11.43
C LEU A 170 -15.24 -10.71 -12.56
N VAL A 171 -15.37 -12.03 -12.44
CA VAL A 171 -14.93 -13.00 -13.47
C VAL A 171 -15.67 -12.74 -14.78
N GLN A 172 -16.99 -12.54 -14.74
CA GLN A 172 -17.77 -12.21 -15.91
C GLN A 172 -17.24 -10.94 -16.58
N TRP A 173 -17.01 -9.88 -15.81
CA TRP A 173 -16.45 -8.64 -16.35
C TRP A 173 -15.05 -8.87 -16.96
N PHE A 174 -14.18 -9.67 -16.33
CA PHE A 174 -12.87 -9.99 -16.90
C PHE A 174 -13.01 -10.71 -18.24
N ASN A 175 -13.88 -11.70 -18.33
CA ASN A 175 -14.13 -12.46 -19.55
C ASN A 175 -14.70 -11.59 -20.68
N GLU A 176 -15.67 -10.71 -20.38
CA GLU A 176 -16.24 -9.75 -21.34
C GLU A 176 -15.19 -8.76 -21.86
N ASN A 177 -14.15 -8.49 -21.07
CA ASN A 177 -13.04 -7.59 -21.41
C ASN A 177 -11.79 -8.35 -21.90
N GLU A 178 -11.92 -9.64 -22.19
CA GLU A 178 -10.84 -10.54 -22.63
C GLU A 178 -9.61 -10.56 -21.71
N LEU A 179 -9.82 -10.32 -20.42
CA LEU A 179 -8.82 -10.46 -19.37
C LEU A 179 -8.95 -11.84 -18.71
N ILE A 180 -7.83 -12.38 -18.27
CA ILE A 180 -7.78 -13.72 -17.66
C ILE A 180 -7.40 -13.59 -16.20
N LEU A 181 -8.28 -14.04 -15.31
CA LEU A 181 -7.99 -14.17 -13.89
C LEU A 181 -6.96 -15.28 -13.66
N ASN A 182 -5.98 -15.04 -12.80
CA ASN A 182 -5.03 -16.05 -12.37
C ASN A 182 -5.52 -16.69 -11.07
N SER A 183 -6.44 -17.65 -11.19
CA SER A 183 -7.09 -18.31 -10.04
C SER A 183 -6.09 -18.99 -9.10
N ALA A 184 -4.96 -19.48 -9.62
CA ALA A 184 -3.88 -20.05 -8.81
C ALA A 184 -3.10 -19.02 -7.95
N LYS A 185 -3.12 -17.75 -8.34
CA LYS A 185 -2.52 -16.64 -7.59
C LYS A 185 -3.54 -15.80 -6.83
N THR A 186 -4.84 -16.01 -7.07
CA THR A 186 -5.89 -15.42 -6.26
C THR A 186 -5.74 -15.88 -4.82
N GLN A 187 -5.74 -14.93 -3.89
CA GLN A 187 -5.57 -15.20 -2.47
C GLN A 187 -6.78 -14.69 -1.69
N ILE A 188 -7.20 -15.47 -0.70
CA ILE A 188 -8.32 -15.13 0.17
C ILE A 188 -7.79 -15.04 1.59
N LEU A 189 -8.11 -13.97 2.29
CA LEU A 189 -7.91 -13.80 3.72
C LEU A 189 -9.26 -13.76 4.42
N ASP A 190 -9.49 -14.72 5.31
CA ASP A 190 -10.64 -14.71 6.20
C ASP A 190 -10.30 -14.01 7.51
N PHE A 191 -10.72 -12.75 7.64
CA PHE A 191 -10.34 -11.89 8.74
C PHE A 191 -11.14 -12.18 10.00
N ASN A 192 -10.42 -12.34 11.11
CA ASN A 192 -11.04 -12.63 12.40
C ASN A 192 -10.22 -12.00 13.54
N ILE A 193 -10.91 -11.45 14.54
CA ILE A 193 -10.26 -10.90 15.75
C ILE A 193 -9.61 -12.04 16.57
N ARG A 194 -10.27 -13.19 16.63
CA ARG A 194 -9.79 -14.41 17.33
C ARG A 194 -9.45 -15.47 16.29
N ASN A 195 -8.46 -16.31 16.59
CA ASN A 195 -8.15 -17.43 15.70
C ASN A 195 -9.30 -18.44 15.74
N PRO A 196 -9.88 -18.80 14.58
CA PRO A 196 -10.84 -19.89 14.53
C PRO A 196 -10.16 -21.22 14.88
N SER A 197 -10.95 -22.20 15.33
CA SER A 197 -10.56 -23.60 15.40
C SER A 197 -10.10 -24.07 14.00
N ASN A 198 -9.07 -24.91 13.93
CA ASN A 198 -8.56 -25.41 12.64
C ASN A 198 -9.61 -26.19 11.81
N ASN A 199 -10.71 -26.62 12.41
CA ASN A 199 -11.75 -27.42 11.76
C ASN A 199 -12.82 -26.58 11.04
N ASP A 200 -12.77 -25.25 11.13
CA ASP A 200 -13.82 -24.35 10.60
C ASP A 200 -13.31 -23.41 9.50
N ILE A 201 -12.29 -23.80 8.72
CA ILE A 201 -11.78 -22.98 7.61
C ILE A 201 -12.69 -23.23 6.39
N PRO A 202 -13.49 -22.24 5.95
CA PRO A 202 -14.38 -22.45 4.82
C PRO A 202 -13.63 -22.41 3.50
N MET A 203 -14.14 -23.14 2.52
CA MET A 203 -13.69 -23.09 1.14
C MET A 203 -14.50 -22.05 0.39
N PHE A 204 -13.85 -21.25 -0.46
CA PHE A 204 -14.51 -20.27 -1.29
C PHE A 204 -14.43 -20.69 -2.75
N LEU A 205 -15.55 -20.69 -3.45
CA LEU A 205 -15.60 -21.00 -4.88
C LEU A 205 -15.30 -19.73 -5.70
N VAL A 206 -14.25 -19.80 -6.51
CA VAL A 206 -13.83 -18.74 -7.45
C VAL A 206 -13.71 -19.39 -8.82
N GLU A 207 -14.55 -18.98 -9.77
CA GLU A 207 -14.76 -19.73 -11.02
C GLU A 207 -15.19 -21.18 -10.70
N ASP A 208 -14.47 -22.17 -11.25
CA ASP A 208 -14.66 -23.60 -10.98
C ASP A 208 -13.59 -24.14 -9.99
N GLN A 209 -12.92 -23.25 -9.22
CA GLN A 209 -11.87 -23.62 -8.28
C GLN A 209 -12.25 -23.31 -6.84
N GLU A 210 -12.09 -24.31 -5.97
CA GLU A 210 -12.20 -24.12 -4.53
C GLU A 210 -10.88 -23.60 -3.96
N ILE A 211 -10.90 -22.37 -3.44
CA ILE A 211 -9.75 -21.70 -2.86
C ILE A 211 -9.90 -21.70 -1.33
N SER A 212 -8.89 -22.25 -0.64
CA SER A 212 -8.79 -22.17 0.81
C SER A 212 -8.19 -20.83 1.25
N PRO A 213 -8.73 -20.19 2.31
CA PRO A 213 -8.15 -18.99 2.90
C PRO A 213 -6.70 -19.21 3.34
N CYS A 214 -5.83 -18.30 2.94
CA CYS A 214 -4.46 -18.26 3.42
C CYS A 214 -4.39 -17.56 4.80
N SER A 215 -3.29 -17.76 5.52
CA SER A 215 -3.06 -17.04 6.78
C SER A 215 -2.53 -15.63 6.58
N VAL A 216 -1.78 -15.42 5.48
CA VAL A 216 -1.11 -14.16 5.12
C VAL A 216 -1.09 -13.98 3.61
N THR A 217 -1.41 -12.78 3.15
CA THR A 217 -1.22 -12.33 1.76
C THR A 217 -0.28 -11.14 1.69
N LYS A 218 0.34 -10.90 0.54
CA LYS A 218 1.12 -9.69 0.29
C LYS A 218 0.27 -8.71 -0.52
N PHE A 219 -0.16 -7.63 0.12
CA PHE A 219 -0.94 -6.57 -0.51
C PHE A 219 -0.12 -5.29 -0.60
N LEU A 220 0.08 -4.77 -1.81
CA LEU A 220 0.81 -3.52 -2.08
C LEU A 220 2.17 -3.42 -1.35
N GLY A 221 2.91 -4.54 -1.34
CA GLY A 221 4.23 -4.60 -0.71
C GLY A 221 4.25 -4.87 0.79
N VAL A 222 3.09 -4.98 1.45
CA VAL A 222 2.96 -5.26 2.89
C VAL A 222 2.31 -6.63 3.09
N ASN A 223 2.88 -7.44 3.98
CA ASN A 223 2.25 -8.70 4.39
C ASN A 223 1.10 -8.43 5.36
N ILE A 224 -0.11 -8.82 4.99
CA ILE A 224 -1.33 -8.71 5.80
C ILE A 224 -1.70 -10.11 6.27
N ASP A 225 -1.83 -10.30 7.57
CA ASP A 225 -2.34 -11.54 8.17
C ASP A 225 -3.83 -11.43 8.54
N ARG A 226 -4.50 -12.58 8.63
CA ARG A 226 -5.92 -12.69 8.98
C ARG A 226 -6.34 -12.01 10.30
N ASN A 227 -5.40 -11.74 11.21
CA ASN A 227 -5.67 -11.07 12.48
C ASN A 227 -5.13 -9.63 12.52
N LEU A 228 -4.60 -9.12 11.40
CA LEU A 228 -3.95 -7.82 11.26
C LEU A 228 -2.90 -7.52 12.35
N LYS A 229 -2.11 -8.53 12.75
CA LYS A 229 -1.02 -8.38 13.73
C LYS A 229 0.27 -7.84 13.11
N PHE A 230 0.45 -8.04 11.82
CA PHE A 230 1.62 -7.66 11.01
C PHE A 230 2.96 -8.27 11.46
N ASP A 231 2.94 -9.36 12.24
CA ASP A 231 4.16 -10.01 12.73
C ASP A 231 5.06 -10.50 11.59
N GLN A 232 4.47 -11.10 10.55
CA GLN A 232 5.22 -11.56 9.37
C GLN A 232 5.77 -10.39 8.54
N GLN A 233 5.09 -9.24 8.53
CA GLN A 233 5.61 -8.03 7.91
C GLN A 233 6.82 -7.50 8.68
N VAL A 234 6.72 -7.43 10.02
CA VAL A 234 7.83 -7.00 10.87
C VAL A 234 9.05 -7.91 10.68
N ASP A 235 8.84 -9.22 10.57
CA ASP A 235 9.91 -10.18 10.29
C ASP A 235 10.54 -10.00 8.91
N SER A 236 9.74 -9.75 7.87
CA SER A 236 10.25 -9.50 6.52
C SER A 236 11.14 -8.26 6.48
N VAL A 237 10.73 -7.20 7.18
CA VAL A 237 11.51 -5.96 7.34
C VAL A 237 12.76 -6.23 8.18
N CYS A 238 12.68 -6.99 9.28
CA CYS A 238 13.84 -7.36 10.09
C CYS A 238 14.92 -8.10 9.27
N ARG A 239 14.52 -9.01 8.37
CA ARG A 239 15.45 -9.71 7.47
C ARG A 239 16.17 -8.72 6.55
N ARG A 240 15.44 -7.80 5.91
CA ARG A 240 16.02 -6.74 5.05
C ARG A 240 16.99 -5.84 5.84
N LEU A 241 16.57 -5.41 7.03
CA LEU A 241 17.39 -4.60 7.92
C LEU A 241 18.67 -5.32 8.36
N SER A 242 18.60 -6.62 8.63
CA SER A 242 19.77 -7.40 9.02
C SER A 242 20.81 -7.44 7.90
N SER A 243 20.38 -7.63 6.66
CA SER A 243 21.26 -7.52 5.48
C SER A 243 21.84 -6.11 5.33
N GLY A 244 21.02 -5.07 5.49
CA GLY A 244 21.49 -3.67 5.46
C GLY A 244 22.52 -3.36 6.57
N VAL A 245 22.31 -3.84 7.78
CA VAL A 245 23.26 -3.73 8.90
C VAL A 245 24.57 -4.43 8.59
N PHE A 246 24.53 -5.61 7.97
CA PHE A 246 25.73 -6.31 7.53
C PHE A 246 26.52 -5.49 6.51
N VAL A 247 25.86 -4.93 5.49
CA VAL A 247 26.50 -4.04 4.51
C VAL A 247 27.11 -2.83 5.20
N LEU A 248 26.39 -2.16 6.10
CA LEU A 248 26.92 -1.00 6.85
C LEU A 248 28.15 -1.35 7.67
N LYS A 249 28.18 -2.53 8.32
CA LYS A 249 29.37 -2.99 9.06
C LYS A 249 30.56 -3.20 8.14
N ARG A 250 30.33 -3.80 6.96
CA ARG A 250 31.38 -4.06 5.98
C ARG A 250 31.91 -2.76 5.36
N LEU A 251 31.03 -1.84 5.00
CA LEU A 251 31.42 -0.51 4.54
C LEU A 251 32.16 0.26 5.63
N GLY A 252 31.75 0.11 6.90
CA GLY A 252 32.33 0.82 8.03
C GLY A 252 33.81 0.52 8.31
N THR A 253 34.39 -0.50 7.68
CA THR A 253 35.83 -0.78 7.78
C THR A 253 36.69 0.20 6.97
N PHE A 254 36.16 0.79 5.90
CA PHE A 254 36.91 1.70 5.02
C PHE A 254 36.17 3.00 4.68
N ALA A 255 34.85 3.06 4.83
CA ALA A 255 34.04 4.24 4.51
C ALA A 255 33.91 5.21 5.70
N GLU A 256 33.76 6.48 5.36
CA GLU A 256 33.49 7.57 6.31
C GLU A 256 32.01 7.64 6.72
N THR A 257 31.74 8.35 7.82
CA THR A 257 30.41 8.44 8.43
C THR A 257 29.35 8.98 7.47
N GLU A 258 29.67 9.95 6.60
CA GLU A 258 28.71 10.51 5.64
C GLU A 258 28.24 9.50 4.60
N VAL A 259 29.18 8.66 4.11
CA VAL A 259 28.88 7.55 3.19
C VAL A 259 28.00 6.51 3.88
N LEU A 260 28.30 6.18 5.14
CA LEU A 260 27.51 5.23 5.93
C LEU A 260 26.10 5.75 6.24
N LEU A 261 25.95 7.06 6.48
CA LEU A 261 24.64 7.70 6.63
C LEU A 261 23.85 7.64 5.31
N SER A 262 24.50 7.92 4.19
CA SER A 262 23.88 7.80 2.86
C SER A 262 23.43 6.37 2.60
N ALA A 263 24.28 5.38 2.90
CA ALA A 263 23.94 3.97 2.81
C ALA A 263 22.79 3.58 3.75
N TYR A 264 22.71 4.14 4.96
CA TYR A 264 21.58 3.93 5.88
C TYR A 264 20.26 4.40 5.27
N TYR A 265 20.25 5.60 4.68
CA TYR A 265 19.05 6.15 4.05
C TYR A 265 18.67 5.45 2.74
N GLY A 266 19.60 4.74 2.08
CA GLY A 266 19.31 3.89 0.92
C GLY A 266 18.91 2.45 1.26
N LEU A 267 19.51 1.84 2.28
CA LEU A 267 19.41 0.39 2.55
C LEU A 267 18.55 0.03 3.76
N ILE A 268 18.26 0.97 4.67
CA ILE A 268 17.54 0.70 5.92
C ILE A 268 16.29 1.56 6.04
N HIS A 269 16.44 2.89 5.94
CA HIS A 269 15.33 3.81 6.14
C HIS A 269 14.10 3.52 5.27
N PRO A 270 14.23 3.18 3.96
CA PRO A 270 13.07 2.96 3.10
C PRO A 270 12.17 1.81 3.61
N PHE A 271 12.79 0.74 4.12
CA PHE A 271 12.06 -0.40 4.68
C PHE A 271 11.42 -0.10 6.04
N LEU A 272 11.97 0.85 6.81
CA LEU A 272 11.36 1.32 8.06
C LEU A 272 10.18 2.27 7.81
N SER A 273 10.19 3.02 6.70
CA SER A 273 9.18 4.05 6.43
C SER A 273 8.01 3.57 5.57
N TYR A 274 8.24 2.63 4.64
CA TYR A 274 7.21 2.24 3.68
C TYR A 274 5.99 1.58 4.35
N GLY A 275 4.81 2.20 4.16
CA GLY A 275 3.55 1.71 4.73
C GLY A 275 3.50 1.67 6.26
N VAL A 276 4.48 2.27 6.96
CA VAL A 276 4.63 2.11 8.42
C VAL A 276 3.43 2.64 9.21
N ALA A 277 2.68 3.60 8.67
CA ALA A 277 1.45 4.08 9.28
C ALA A 277 0.38 2.98 9.43
N ILE A 278 0.43 1.94 8.58
CA ILE A 278 -0.51 0.81 8.58
C ILE A 278 -0.06 -0.28 9.55
N TRP A 279 1.20 -0.71 9.48
CA TRP A 279 1.69 -1.90 10.18
C TRP A 279 2.61 -1.60 11.37
N GLY A 280 3.08 -0.35 11.52
CA GLY A 280 4.13 0.05 12.45
C GLY A 280 3.67 0.34 13.87
N TYR A 281 2.39 0.14 14.19
CA TYR A 281 1.91 0.21 15.57
C TYR A 281 2.66 -0.82 16.44
N GLU A 282 2.78 -0.51 17.73
CA GLU A 282 3.56 -1.30 18.68
C GLU A 282 2.98 -2.72 18.84
N CYS A 283 3.50 -3.65 18.04
CA CYS A 283 3.26 -5.08 18.18
C CYS A 283 4.39 -5.74 18.97
N ALA A 284 4.17 -6.98 19.40
CA ALA A 284 5.14 -7.78 20.16
C ALA A 284 6.51 -7.86 19.48
N ARG A 285 6.60 -7.73 18.14
CA ARG A 285 7.84 -7.87 17.36
C ARG A 285 8.49 -6.54 16.97
N THR A 286 7.81 -5.40 17.03
CA THR A 286 8.38 -4.10 16.59
C THR A 286 9.66 -3.70 17.31
N HIS A 287 9.83 -4.12 18.56
CA HIS A 287 11.05 -3.88 19.32
C HIS A 287 12.30 -4.50 18.65
N PHE A 288 12.16 -5.59 17.89
CA PHE A 288 13.27 -6.18 17.11
C PHE A 288 13.74 -5.25 15.99
N LEU A 289 12.82 -4.57 15.30
CA LEU A 289 13.17 -3.55 14.30
C LEU A 289 13.98 -2.43 14.91
N PHE A 290 13.53 -1.90 16.06
CA PHE A 290 14.23 -0.83 16.72
C PHE A 290 15.61 -1.27 17.25
N ARG A 291 15.74 -2.52 17.70
CA ARG A 291 17.05 -3.12 18.04
C ARG A 291 17.98 -3.19 16.83
N LEU A 292 17.48 -3.58 15.66
CA LEU A 292 18.26 -3.61 14.42
C LEU A 292 18.65 -2.20 13.96
N GLN A 293 17.74 -1.22 14.04
CA GLN A 293 18.07 0.17 13.75
C GLN A 293 19.19 0.69 14.67
N LYS A 294 19.12 0.39 15.98
CA LYS A 294 20.21 0.72 16.92
C LYS A 294 21.53 0.03 16.56
N LYS A 295 21.49 -1.22 16.07
CA LYS A 295 22.70 -1.90 15.55
C LYS A 295 23.26 -1.19 14.32
N ALA A 296 22.41 -0.70 13.42
CA ALA A 296 22.84 0.10 12.27
C ALA A 296 23.54 1.39 12.71
N VAL A 297 22.93 2.15 13.61
CA VAL A 297 23.50 3.39 14.16
C VAL A 297 24.87 3.13 14.81
N ARG A 298 25.01 2.06 15.60
CA ARG A 298 26.31 1.70 16.16
C ARG A 298 27.36 1.37 15.10
N ALA A 299 26.97 0.70 14.01
CA ALA A 299 27.87 0.43 12.89
C ALA A 299 28.34 1.72 12.19
N ILE A 300 27.42 2.65 11.92
CA ILE A 300 27.72 3.94 11.27
C ILE A 300 28.74 4.75 12.08
N PHE A 301 28.57 4.79 13.42
CA PHE A 301 29.42 5.59 14.30
C PHE A 301 30.53 4.80 15.00
N LYS A 302 30.79 3.57 14.55
CA LYS A 302 31.84 2.67 15.08
C LYS A 302 31.80 2.53 16.61
N LYS A 303 30.59 2.37 17.16
CA LYS A 303 30.36 2.27 18.62
C LYS A 303 30.19 0.81 19.08
N PRO A 304 30.59 0.48 20.32
CA PRO A 304 30.47 -0.88 20.85
C PRO A 304 29.01 -1.29 21.04
N ASN A 305 28.74 -2.60 21.09
CA ASN A 305 27.39 -3.18 21.12
C ASN A 305 26.48 -2.65 22.24
N ARG A 306 27.04 -2.31 23.42
CA ARG A 306 26.29 -1.81 24.58
C ARG A 306 26.16 -0.29 24.61
N PHE A 307 26.74 0.44 23.66
CA PHE A 307 26.65 1.90 23.60
C PHE A 307 25.19 2.36 23.47
N SER A 308 24.79 3.35 24.27
CA SER A 308 23.48 3.98 24.17
C SER A 308 23.40 4.85 22.91
N CYS A 309 22.45 4.56 22.03
CA CYS A 309 22.34 5.27 20.74
C CYS A 309 21.65 6.63 20.83
N LYS A 310 21.13 7.05 22.00
CA LYS A 310 20.18 8.18 22.09
C LYS A 310 20.84 9.49 21.68
N SER A 311 22.07 9.73 22.14
CA SER A 311 22.88 10.87 21.70
C SER A 311 23.09 10.87 20.18
N ARG A 312 23.46 9.73 19.59
CA ARG A 312 23.71 9.64 18.14
C ARG A 312 22.48 9.87 17.28
N PHE A 313 21.31 9.42 17.73
CA PHE A 313 20.05 9.78 17.06
C PHE A 313 19.83 11.29 17.07
N LYS A 314 20.03 11.95 18.22
CA LYS A 314 19.83 13.40 18.38
C LYS A 314 20.87 14.23 17.63
N ASP A 315 22.16 13.99 17.88
CA ASP A 315 23.28 14.75 17.31
C ASP A 315 23.27 14.73 15.78
N HIS A 316 22.92 13.59 15.19
CA HIS A 316 22.89 13.40 13.74
C HIS A 316 21.48 13.48 13.14
N LYS A 317 20.48 13.89 13.93
CA LYS A 317 19.08 14.08 13.48
C LYS A 317 18.50 12.84 12.78
N ILE A 318 18.82 11.66 13.28
CA ILE A 318 18.27 10.38 12.78
C ILE A 318 17.00 10.09 13.59
N LEU A 319 15.87 9.91 12.90
CA LEU A 319 14.62 9.53 13.56
C LEU A 319 14.70 8.07 14.04
N THR A 320 14.28 7.83 15.28
CA THR A 320 14.07 6.47 15.80
C THR A 320 12.87 5.83 15.10
N PHE A 321 12.76 4.49 15.13
CA PHE A 321 11.62 3.79 14.55
C PHE A 321 10.26 4.28 15.08
N PRO A 322 10.05 4.46 16.40
CA PRO A 322 8.83 5.08 16.92
C PRO A 322 8.56 6.47 16.33
N SER A 323 9.59 7.32 16.21
CA SER A 323 9.44 8.64 15.58
C SER A 323 9.14 8.54 14.08
N ILE A 324 9.69 7.56 13.36
CA ILE A 324 9.34 7.30 11.96
C ILE A 324 7.87 6.90 11.83
N PHE A 325 7.39 6.00 12.71
CA PHE A 325 5.98 5.62 12.75
C PHE A 325 5.07 6.82 13.04
N ILE A 326 5.33 7.57 14.11
CA ILE A 326 4.54 8.75 14.50
C ILE A 326 4.51 9.76 13.36
N LEU A 327 5.66 10.10 12.78
CA LEU A 327 5.76 11.07 11.69
C LEU A 327 4.90 10.67 10.48
N ASN A 328 5.02 9.42 10.01
CA ASN A 328 4.26 8.96 8.85
C ASN A 328 2.76 8.89 9.16
N THR A 329 2.40 8.46 10.37
CA THR A 329 1.01 8.39 10.82
C THR A 329 0.35 9.77 10.87
N VAL A 330 0.97 10.78 11.50
CA VAL A 330 0.36 12.10 11.60
C VAL A 330 0.36 12.86 10.27
N ILE A 331 1.35 12.64 9.39
CA ILE A 331 1.32 13.15 8.01
C ILE A 331 0.18 12.51 7.24
N PHE A 332 -0.03 11.20 7.38
CA PHE A 332 -1.13 10.51 6.72
C PHE A 332 -2.48 11.07 7.14
N VAL A 333 -2.69 11.26 8.45
CA VAL A 333 -3.91 11.87 8.99
C VAL A 333 -4.10 13.29 8.46
N ARG A 334 -3.03 14.10 8.43
CA ARG A 334 -3.09 15.49 7.91
C ARG A 334 -3.51 15.54 6.44
N ASN A 335 -2.94 14.67 5.62
CA ASN A 335 -3.24 14.64 4.19
C ASN A 335 -4.65 14.11 3.90
N ASN A 336 -5.22 13.33 4.82
CA ASN A 336 -6.49 12.65 4.65
C ASN A 336 -7.53 13.05 5.71
N LEU A 337 -7.51 14.30 6.20
CA LEU A 337 -8.38 14.77 7.30
C LEU A 337 -9.87 14.42 7.09
N SER A 338 -10.37 14.53 5.87
CA SER A 338 -11.75 14.19 5.53
C SER A 338 -12.12 12.72 5.78
N LEU A 339 -11.15 11.80 5.77
CA LEU A 339 -11.38 10.39 6.08
C LEU A 339 -11.48 10.09 7.58
N PHE A 340 -11.07 11.05 8.43
CA PHE A 340 -11.03 10.94 9.88
C PHE A 340 -12.03 11.86 10.60
N SER A 341 -12.38 12.99 10.00
CA SER A 341 -13.42 13.90 10.50
C SER A 341 -14.81 13.30 10.30
N SER A 342 -15.66 13.33 11.33
CA SER A 342 -17.05 12.90 11.22
C SER A 342 -17.88 14.03 10.58
N GLU A 343 -18.85 13.70 9.73
CA GLU A 343 -19.75 14.66 9.05
C GLU A 343 -20.59 15.53 10.01
N THR A 344 -20.54 15.27 11.32
CA THR A 344 -21.31 15.96 12.36
C THR A 344 -20.66 17.22 12.94
N GLU A 345 -19.53 17.69 12.40
CA GLU A 345 -18.84 18.90 12.89
C GLU A 345 -19.38 20.23 12.28
N THR A 346 -20.68 20.30 11.96
CA THR A 346 -21.39 21.58 11.76
C THR A 346 -21.95 22.09 13.09
N ASN A 347 -21.10 22.43 14.05
CA ASN A 347 -21.54 23.15 15.25
C ASN A 347 -20.71 24.43 15.43
N ASN A 348 -21.36 25.57 15.20
CA ASN A 348 -20.82 26.94 15.20
C ASN A 348 -20.42 27.49 16.59
N TYR A 349 -20.20 26.64 17.59
CA TYR A 349 -19.84 27.08 18.94
C TYR A 349 -18.33 26.90 19.21
N ASN A 350 -17.67 27.98 19.65
CA ASN A 350 -16.25 28.01 20.01
C ASN A 350 -15.97 27.20 21.28
N LEU A 351 -15.78 25.89 21.15
CA LEU A 351 -15.26 25.03 22.21
C LEU A 351 -13.74 24.89 22.09
N ARG A 352 -13.05 24.70 23.23
CA ARG A 352 -11.58 24.47 23.35
C ARG A 352 -11.04 23.28 22.52
N THR A 353 -11.92 22.54 21.86
CA THR A 353 -11.67 21.34 21.04
C THR A 353 -11.66 21.59 19.52
N LYS A 354 -11.82 22.84 19.05
CA LYS A 354 -12.00 23.19 17.62
C LYS A 354 -10.93 22.65 16.65
N ASN A 355 -9.74 22.30 17.15
CA ASN A 355 -8.61 21.81 16.34
C ASN A 355 -8.28 20.32 16.56
N LYS A 356 -9.09 19.58 17.33
CA LYS A 356 -8.90 18.13 17.59
C LYS A 356 -9.91 17.33 16.79
N ILE A 357 -9.45 16.24 16.20
CA ILE A 357 -10.31 15.30 15.48
C ILE A 357 -11.05 14.45 16.50
N THR A 358 -12.35 14.23 16.31
CA THR A 358 -13.14 13.36 17.18
C THR A 358 -12.61 11.93 17.13
N ILE A 359 -12.33 11.33 18.31
CA ILE A 359 -11.89 9.95 18.40
C ILE A 359 -13.05 9.02 18.01
N PRO A 360 -12.86 8.09 17.06
CA PRO A 360 -13.92 7.18 16.65
C PRO A 360 -14.36 6.27 17.79
N LYS A 361 -15.69 6.10 17.92
CA LYS A 361 -16.30 5.10 18.81
C LYS A 361 -15.95 3.70 18.31
N HIS A 362 -15.70 2.79 19.23
CA HIS A 362 -15.30 1.41 18.95
C HIS A 362 -15.76 0.48 20.08
N ARG A 363 -15.78 -0.83 19.81
CA ARG A 363 -16.22 -1.88 20.75
C ARG A 363 -15.07 -2.75 21.26
N THR A 364 -13.95 -2.81 20.54
CA THR A 364 -12.88 -3.77 20.77
C THR A 364 -11.51 -3.10 20.96
N GLU A 365 -10.63 -3.72 21.75
CA GLU A 365 -9.21 -3.30 21.85
C GLU A 365 -8.46 -3.47 20.52
N PHE A 366 -8.88 -4.45 19.71
CA PHE A 366 -8.38 -4.67 18.36
C PHE A 366 -8.45 -3.38 17.52
N PHE A 367 -9.59 -2.69 17.53
CA PHE A 367 -9.79 -1.46 16.78
C PHE A 367 -8.76 -0.36 17.13
N LYS A 368 -8.37 -0.27 18.41
CA LYS A 368 -7.45 0.76 18.88
C LYS A 368 -6.07 0.64 18.25
N ASN A 369 -5.65 -0.55 17.83
CA ASN A 369 -4.31 -0.82 17.31
C ASN A 369 -4.12 -0.34 15.86
N HIS A 370 -5.18 0.07 15.18
CA HIS A 370 -5.12 0.45 13.77
C HIS A 370 -5.12 1.96 13.54
N LEU A 371 -4.67 2.37 12.35
CA LEU A 371 -4.49 3.76 11.93
C LEU A 371 -5.75 4.61 12.12
N VAL A 372 -6.94 4.02 11.98
CA VAL A 372 -8.23 4.71 12.18
C VAL A 372 -8.34 5.33 13.57
N TYR A 373 -7.87 4.64 14.61
CA TYR A 373 -7.90 5.13 15.99
C TYR A 373 -6.57 5.77 16.40
N ASN A 374 -5.46 5.04 16.24
CA ASN A 374 -4.15 5.52 16.68
C ASN A 374 -3.67 6.74 15.89
N GLY A 375 -4.05 6.87 14.62
CA GLY A 375 -3.76 8.06 13.83
C GLY A 375 -4.35 9.30 14.46
N VAL A 376 -5.64 9.26 14.80
CA VAL A 376 -6.34 10.36 15.47
C VAL A 376 -5.72 10.65 16.84
N ARG A 377 -5.42 9.63 17.63
CA ARG A 377 -4.79 9.78 18.95
C ARG A 377 -3.43 10.49 18.86
N LEU A 378 -2.56 10.06 17.93
CA LEU A 378 -1.24 10.67 17.74
C LEU A 378 -1.32 12.09 17.18
N TYR A 379 -2.22 12.33 16.22
CA TYR A 379 -2.46 13.66 15.68
C TYR A 379 -2.98 14.62 16.77
N ASN A 380 -3.88 14.13 17.63
CA ASN A 380 -4.44 14.91 18.72
C ASN A 380 -3.45 15.19 19.87
N ALA A 381 -2.34 14.45 19.95
CA ALA A 381 -1.25 14.71 20.88
C ALA A 381 -0.26 15.79 20.38
N LEU A 382 -0.33 16.20 19.11
CA LEU A 382 0.53 17.27 18.60
C LEU A 382 0.19 18.63 19.24
N PRO A 383 1.18 19.51 19.46
CA PRO A 383 0.96 20.90 19.86
C PRO A 383 0.04 21.64 18.88
N ASP A 384 -0.80 22.54 19.43
CA ASP A 384 -1.73 23.35 18.61
C ASP A 384 -1.01 24.23 17.58
N SER A 385 0.19 24.70 17.90
CA SER A 385 1.04 25.47 16.98
C SER A 385 1.42 24.68 15.73
N LEU A 386 1.58 23.36 15.82
CA LEU A 386 1.84 22.51 14.65
C LEU A 386 0.54 22.21 13.90
N ARG A 387 -0.55 21.88 14.60
CA ARG A 387 -1.85 21.55 13.96
C ARG A 387 -2.43 22.71 13.16
N SER A 388 -2.26 23.93 13.66
CA SER A 388 -2.77 25.17 13.05
C SER A 388 -1.95 25.66 11.85
N MET A 389 -0.82 25.03 11.52
CA MET A 389 -0.03 25.42 10.35
C MET A 389 -0.84 25.27 9.07
N SER A 390 -0.76 26.24 8.16
CA SER A 390 -1.51 26.23 6.89
C SER A 390 -0.88 25.34 5.82
N SER A 391 0.45 25.26 5.75
CA SER A 391 1.16 24.49 4.73
C SER A 391 1.56 23.10 5.22
N ASP A 392 1.23 22.05 4.44
CA ASP A 392 1.63 20.67 4.72
C ASP A 392 3.16 20.49 4.75
N ARG A 393 3.89 21.29 3.96
CA ARG A 393 5.36 21.28 3.96
C ARG A 393 5.91 21.80 5.29
N SER A 394 5.35 22.91 5.79
CA SER A 394 5.72 23.48 7.08
C SER A 394 5.33 22.56 8.23
N PHE A 395 4.13 21.97 8.17
CA PHE A 395 3.67 20.95 9.12
C PHE A 395 4.65 19.77 9.20
N LYS A 396 4.97 19.15 8.05
CA LYS A 396 5.92 18.03 7.98
C LYS A 396 7.29 18.40 8.55
N LYS A 397 7.80 19.58 8.24
CA LYS A 397 9.10 20.06 8.76
C LYS A 397 9.04 20.28 10.27
N GLY A 398 7.97 20.88 10.78
CA GLY A 398 7.75 21.16 12.21
C GLY A 398 7.64 19.88 13.03
N VAL A 399 6.80 18.92 12.60
CA VAL A 399 6.66 17.62 13.26
C VAL A 399 7.98 16.84 13.23
N LYS A 400 8.68 16.84 12.09
CA LYS A 400 9.98 16.17 11.98
C LYS A 400 11.00 16.78 12.95
N GLY A 401 11.04 18.10 13.08
CA GLY A 401 11.90 18.81 14.04
C GLY A 401 11.58 18.41 15.47
N LEU A 402 10.31 18.46 15.86
CA LEU A 402 9.84 18.05 17.19
C LEU A 402 10.32 16.63 17.55
N LEU A 403 10.10 15.67 16.64
CA LEU A 403 10.45 14.28 16.88
C LEU A 403 11.97 14.02 16.90
N MET A 404 12.77 14.84 16.22
CA MET A 404 14.24 14.79 16.33
C MET A 404 14.71 15.28 17.70
N ASP A 405 14.07 16.32 18.24
CA ASP A 405 14.47 16.93 19.51
C ASP A 405 14.08 16.06 20.71
N GLU A 406 12.89 15.45 20.66
CA GLU A 406 12.36 14.53 21.68
C GLU A 406 13.06 13.15 21.63
N CYS A 407 13.39 12.66 20.43
CA CYS A 407 14.06 11.37 20.19
C CYS A 407 13.38 10.21 20.96
N CYS A 408 12.07 10.04 20.74
CA CYS A 408 11.23 9.05 21.44
C CYS A 408 11.68 7.60 21.15
N TYR A 409 11.75 6.77 22.18
CA TYR A 409 12.08 5.34 22.09
C TYR A 409 10.85 4.43 22.14
N SER A 410 9.67 4.99 22.41
CA SER A 410 8.37 4.33 22.28
C SER A 410 7.28 5.34 21.90
N VAL A 411 6.12 4.84 21.47
CA VAL A 411 4.93 5.69 21.25
C VAL A 411 4.39 6.23 22.58
N GLY A 412 4.51 5.44 23.66
CA GLY A 412 4.14 5.87 25.01
C GLY A 412 4.94 7.08 25.48
N GLU A 413 6.26 7.13 25.21
CA GLU A 413 7.10 8.29 25.54
C GLU A 413 6.60 9.59 24.88
N PHE A 414 6.16 9.52 23.61
CA PHE A 414 5.59 10.66 22.90
C PHE A 414 4.27 11.13 23.52
N LEU A 415 3.40 10.19 23.88
CA LEU A 415 2.09 10.49 24.45
C LEU A 415 2.14 11.00 25.90
N LEU A 416 3.12 10.58 26.70
CA LEU A 416 3.29 11.05 28.08
C LEU A 416 3.81 12.48 28.19
N GLN A 417 4.43 13.01 27.14
CA GLN A 417 4.99 14.36 27.10
C GLN A 417 3.93 15.44 26.75
N ARG A 418 2.64 15.09 26.73
CA ARG A 418 1.56 15.88 26.13
C ARG A 418 0.27 15.92 26.93
#